data_AF-A0A0G1LJE8-F1
#
_entry.id   AF-A0A0G1LJE8-F1
#
_cell.length_a   1.000
_cell.length_b   1.000
_cell.length_c   1.000
_cell.angle_alpha   90.00
_cell.angle_beta   90.00
_cell.angle_gamma   90.00
#
_symmetry.space_group_name_H-M   'P 1'
#
loop_
_entity.id
_entity.type
_entity.pdbx_description
1 polymer ?
#
loop_
_entity_poly.entity_id
_entity_poly.type
_entity_poly.pdbx_seq_one_letter_code
_entity_poly.pdbx_strand_id
1 'polypeptide(L)'
;MTNIKGLIEAVGGLINPLIAILVGLALLVFFWGLAKFIFRAGGDTEAVEEGKTLMIWGLIALFIMVSVWGIIGFIQSALLPGGGSTPTGLPEVTEI
;
A
#
# COMPACT_ATOMS: atom_id res chain seq x y z
N MET A 1 13.66 24.72 16.11
CA MET A 1 12.80 24.19 15.01
C MET A 1 12.16 22.85 15.38
N THR A 2 11.84 22.63 16.67
CA THR A 2 11.37 21.34 17.20
C THR A 2 9.86 21.17 17.04
N ASN A 3 9.11 22.28 17.08
CA ASN A 3 7.64 22.26 17.07
C ASN A 3 7.06 21.74 15.74
N ILE A 4 7.65 22.11 14.60
CA ILE A 4 7.20 21.63 13.28
C ILE A 4 7.52 20.13 13.12
N LYS A 5 8.72 19.69 13.53
CA LYS A 5 9.10 18.26 13.47
C LYS A 5 8.18 17.39 14.32
N GLY A 6 7.87 17.82 15.55
CA GLY A 6 6.93 17.10 16.42
C GLY A 6 5.51 17.03 15.87
N LEU A 7 5.05 18.08 15.17
CA LEU A 7 3.75 18.07 14.50
C LEU A 7 3.72 17.06 13.33
N ILE A 8 4.77 17.04 12.51
CA ILE A 8 4.90 16.08 11.40
C ILE A 8 5.02 14.64 11.90
N GLU A 9 5.76 14.39 12.98
CA GLU A 9 5.87 13.05 13.58
C GLU A 9 4.54 12.60 14.20
N ALA A 10 3.83 13.48 14.90
CA ALA A 10 2.52 13.17 15.47
C ALA A 10 1.47 12.85 14.37
N VAL A 11 1.46 13.64 13.29
CA VAL A 11 0.56 13.44 12.14
C VAL A 11 0.94 12.18 11.37
N GLY A 12 2.24 11.96 11.12
CA GLY A 12 2.75 10.77 10.45
C GLY A 12 2.45 9.49 11.22
N GLY A 13 2.55 9.53 12.57
CA GLY A 13 2.20 8.42 13.45
C GLY A 13 0.73 8.01 13.38
N LEU A 14 -0.17 8.93 13.01
CA LEU A 14 -1.59 8.65 12.85
C LEU A 14 -1.96 8.21 11.42
N ILE A 15 -1.29 8.78 10.42
CA ILE A 15 -1.59 8.50 8.99
C ILE A 15 -1.15 7.09 8.60
N ASN A 16 0.05 6.65 9.02
CA ASN A 16 0.60 5.37 8.61
C ASN A 16 -0.30 4.15 8.97
N PRO A 17 -0.79 4.02 10.22
CA PRO A 17 -1.72 2.93 10.55
C PRO A 17 -3.08 3.07 9.83
N LEU A 18 -3.54 4.29 9.58
CA LEU A 18 -4.80 4.52 8.88
C LEU A 18 -4.73 4.05 7.42
N ILE A 19 -3.62 4.31 6.73
CA ILE A 19 -3.37 3.79 5.37
C ILE A 19 -3.37 2.27 5.38
N ALA A 20 -2.69 1.63 6.33
CA ALA A 20 -2.66 0.18 6.44
C ALA A 20 -4.06 -0.44 6.64
N ILE A 21 -4.90 0.19 7.46
CA ILE A 21 -6.30 -0.22 7.65
C ILE A 21 -7.12 -0.06 6.37
N LEU A 22 -6.98 1.07 5.66
CA LEU A 22 -7.69 1.31 4.40
C LEU A 22 -7.29 0.30 3.32
N VAL A 23 -6.01 -0.03 3.22
CA VAL A 23 -5.50 -1.08 2.32
C VAL A 23 -6.09 -2.44 2.69
N GLY A 24 -6.10 -2.79 3.98
CA GLY A 24 -6.72 -4.04 4.46
C GLY A 24 -8.21 -4.13 4.14
N LEU A 25 -8.97 -3.05 4.34
CA LEU A 25 -10.40 -2.97 3.99
C LEU A 25 -10.63 -3.09 2.48
N ALA A 26 -9.81 -2.41 1.67
CA ALA A 26 -9.90 -2.49 0.22
C ALA A 26 -9.66 -3.92 -0.30
N LEU A 27 -8.67 -4.62 0.26
CA LEU A 27 -8.42 -6.03 -0.06
C LEU A 27 -9.62 -6.92 0.32
N LEU A 28 -10.23 -6.69 1.50
CA LEU A 28 -11.42 -7.41 1.93
C LEU A 28 -12.58 -7.26 0.93
N VAL A 29 -12.85 -6.02 0.51
CA VAL A 29 -13.92 -5.72 -0.47
C VAL A 29 -13.59 -6.31 -1.84
N PHE A 30 -12.33 -6.28 -2.26
CA PHE A 30 -11.87 -6.90 -3.50
C PHE A 30 -12.12 -8.42 -3.51
N PHE A 31 -11.72 -9.14 -2.45
CA PHE A 31 -11.97 -10.58 -2.34
C PHE A 31 -13.46 -10.91 -2.27
N TRP A 32 -14.27 -10.07 -1.61
CA TRP A 32 -15.72 -10.25 -1.61
C TRP A 32 -16.33 -10.07 -3.02
N GLY A 33 -15.89 -9.06 -3.77
CA GLY A 33 -16.29 -8.85 -5.16
C GLY A 33 -15.93 -10.06 -6.05
N LEU A 34 -14.71 -10.58 -5.91
CA LEU A 34 -14.23 -11.79 -6.60
C LEU A 34 -15.07 -13.03 -6.27
N ALA A 35 -15.32 -13.29 -4.99
CA ALA A 35 -16.13 -14.42 -4.55
C ALA A 35 -17.55 -14.33 -5.13
N LYS A 36 -18.20 -13.15 -5.04
CA LYS A 36 -19.53 -12.91 -5.61
C LYS A 36 -19.56 -13.14 -7.12
N PHE A 37 -18.50 -12.78 -7.84
CA PHE A 37 -18.39 -13.04 -9.28
C PHE A 37 -18.35 -14.54 -9.58
N ILE A 38 -17.44 -15.29 -8.94
CA ILE A 38 -17.27 -16.72 -9.17
C ILE A 38 -18.57 -17.48 -8.91
N PHE A 39 -19.30 -17.13 -7.84
CA PHE A 39 -20.58 -17.77 -7.52
C PHE A 39 -21.70 -17.45 -8.52
N ARG A 40 -21.68 -16.29 -9.19
CA ARG A 40 -22.74 -15.87 -10.13
C ARG A 40 -22.43 -16.23 -11.58
N ALA A 41 -21.18 -16.53 -11.92
CA ALA A 41 -20.76 -16.89 -13.27
C ALA A 41 -21.33 -18.24 -13.80
N GLY A 42 -21.95 -19.05 -12.94
CA GLY A 42 -22.40 -20.41 -13.28
C GLY A 42 -23.82 -20.56 -13.83
N GLY A 43 -24.61 -19.49 -14.00
CA GLY A 43 -26.05 -19.68 -14.31
C GLY A 43 -26.75 -18.62 -15.17
N ASP A 44 -26.16 -17.45 -15.40
CA ASP A 44 -26.86 -16.36 -16.09
C ASP A 44 -25.90 -15.50 -16.93
N THR A 45 -26.13 -15.41 -18.23
CA THR A 45 -25.25 -14.74 -19.20
C THR A 45 -25.12 -13.24 -18.91
N GLU A 46 -26.19 -12.62 -18.41
CA GLU A 46 -26.22 -11.20 -18.04
C GLU A 46 -25.38 -10.94 -16.78
N ALA A 47 -25.42 -11.86 -15.82
CA ALA A 47 -24.61 -11.79 -14.60
C ALA A 47 -23.10 -12.00 -14.85
N VAL A 48 -22.75 -12.74 -15.90
CA VAL A 48 -21.36 -12.91 -16.34
C VAL A 48 -20.80 -11.59 -16.90
N GLU A 49 -21.62 -10.82 -17.62
CA GLU A 49 -21.20 -9.55 -18.22
C GLU A 49 -21.01 -8.44 -17.18
N GLU A 50 -21.94 -8.32 -16.23
CA GLU A 50 -21.79 -7.48 -15.03
C GLU A 50 -20.55 -7.90 -14.21
N GLY A 51 -20.37 -9.21 -14.05
CA GLY A 51 -19.26 -9.81 -13.34
C GLY A 51 -17.89 -9.49 -13.93
N LYS A 52 -17.77 -9.57 -15.26
CA LYS A 52 -16.55 -9.15 -15.98
C LYS A 52 -16.23 -7.68 -15.77
N THR A 53 -17.25 -6.82 -15.78
CA THR A 53 -17.08 -5.39 -15.54
C THR A 53 -16.54 -5.14 -14.12
N LEU A 54 -17.11 -5.80 -13.12
CA LEU A 54 -16.61 -5.76 -11.74
C LEU A 54 -15.16 -6.29 -11.61
N MET A 55 -14.80 -7.35 -12.35
CA MET A 55 -13.43 -7.87 -12.37
C MET A 55 -12.43 -6.84 -12.92
N ILE A 56 -12.78 -6.14 -14.00
CA ILE A 56 -11.94 -5.09 -14.59
C ILE A 56 -11.77 -3.94 -13.60
N TRP A 57 -12.85 -3.49 -12.95
CA TRP A 57 -12.76 -2.47 -11.90
C TRP A 57 -11.91 -2.91 -10.71
N GLY A 58 -12.01 -4.17 -10.29
CA GLY A 58 -11.14 -4.75 -9.26
C GLY A 58 -9.67 -4.79 -9.66
N LEU A 59 -9.38 -5.20 -10.91
CA LEU A 59 -8.02 -5.24 -11.44
C LEU A 59 -7.40 -3.85 -11.54
N ILE A 60 -8.19 -2.84 -11.97
CA ILE A 60 -7.76 -1.44 -12.01
C ILE A 60 -7.45 -0.93 -10.60
N ALA A 61 -8.32 -1.21 -9.62
CA ALA A 61 -8.08 -0.82 -8.24
C ALA A 61 -6.80 -1.45 -7.66
N LEU A 62 -6.58 -2.75 -7.92
CA LEU A 62 -5.36 -3.45 -7.52
C LEU A 62 -4.12 -2.85 -8.20
N PHE A 63 -4.20 -2.57 -9.49
CA PHE A 63 -3.10 -1.97 -10.26
C PHE A 63 -2.70 -0.60 -9.71
N ILE A 64 -3.67 0.26 -9.37
CA ILE A 64 -3.40 1.58 -8.79
C ILE A 64 -2.73 1.43 -7.42
N MET A 65 -3.23 0.53 -6.57
CA MET A 65 -2.69 0.32 -5.23
C MET A 65 -1.23 -0.15 -5.26
N VAL A 66 -0.90 -1.10 -6.14
CA VAL A 66 0.47 -1.59 -6.33
C VAL A 66 1.36 -0.53 -6.99
N SER A 67 0.84 0.19 -8.00
CA SER A 67 1.59 1.24 -8.70
C SER A 67 2.01 2.37 -7.77
N VAL A 68 1.14 2.79 -6.84
CA VAL A 68 1.49 3.84 -5.87
C VAL A 68 2.67 3.41 -4.99
N TRP A 69 2.70 2.18 -4.48
CA TRP A 69 3.83 1.67 -3.70
C TRP A 69 5.12 1.55 -4.52
N GLY A 70 5.02 1.05 -5.76
CA GLY A 70 6.15 0.97 -6.68
C GLY A 70 6.74 2.35 -6.99
N ILE A 71 5.88 3.34 -7.24
CA ILE A 71 6.29 4.72 -7.52
C ILE A 71 6.90 5.37 -6.27
N ILE A 72 6.31 5.19 -5.08
CA ILE A 72 6.87 5.70 -3.81
C ILE A 72 8.26 5.12 -3.58
N GLY A 73 8.43 3.80 -3.71
CA GLY A 73 9.73 3.14 -3.55
C GLY A 73 10.75 3.61 -4.60
N PHE A 74 10.33 3.76 -5.85
CA PHE A 74 11.16 4.29 -6.92
C PHE A 74 11.63 5.71 -6.61
N ILE A 75 10.71 6.60 -6.24
CA ILE A 75 11.02 7.99 -5.89
C ILE A 75 11.94 8.06 -4.66
N GLN A 76 11.71 7.23 -3.63
CA GLN A 76 12.58 7.14 -2.46
C GLN A 76 14.00 6.72 -2.87
N SER A 77 14.14 5.70 -3.72
CA SER A 77 15.46 5.25 -4.17
C SER A 77 16.17 6.25 -5.09
N ALA A 78 15.41 6.97 -5.91
CA ALA A 78 15.93 7.93 -6.89
C ALA A 78 16.28 9.29 -6.25
N LEU A 79 15.50 9.76 -5.28
CA LEU A 79 15.66 11.09 -4.67
C LEU A 79 16.29 11.06 -3.28
N LEU A 80 16.28 9.90 -2.59
CA LEU A 80 16.84 9.74 -1.23
C LEU A 80 17.84 8.57 -1.17
N PRO A 81 18.98 8.65 -1.88
CA PRO A 81 20.02 7.62 -1.80
C PRO A 81 20.68 7.68 -0.41
N GLY A 82 20.20 6.88 0.54
CA GLY A 82 20.78 6.73 1.89
C GLY A 82 19.80 6.62 3.07
N GLY A 83 18.47 6.76 2.85
CA GLY A 83 17.49 6.84 3.95
C GLY A 83 17.16 5.53 4.70
N GLY A 84 17.78 4.40 4.34
CA GLY A 84 17.37 3.06 4.83
C GLY A 84 18.37 2.32 5.70
N SER A 85 19.55 2.87 5.96
CA SER A 85 20.56 2.18 6.77
C SER A 85 21.41 3.20 7.51
N THR A 86 20.95 3.63 8.69
CA THR A 86 21.88 4.09 9.72
C THR A 86 22.80 2.92 10.04
N PRO A 87 24.10 2.96 9.72
CA PRO A 87 25.03 1.95 10.17
C PRO A 87 25.19 2.17 11.68
N THR A 88 24.43 1.44 12.49
CA THR A 88 24.64 1.35 13.93
C THR A 88 25.88 0.47 14.14
N GLY A 89 27.04 1.08 14.01
CA GLY A 89 28.34 0.44 14.10
C GLY A 89 29.43 1.49 14.00
N LEU A 90 29.44 2.43 14.93
CA LEU A 90 30.67 3.16 15.20
C LEU A 90 31.69 2.11 15.65
N PRO A 91 32.89 2.00 15.04
CA PRO A 91 33.92 1.14 15.57
C PRO A 91 34.23 1.61 16.99
N GLU A 92 34.02 0.71 17.95
CA GLU A 92 34.50 0.86 19.31
C GLU A 92 36.01 1.06 19.22
N VAL A 93 36.45 2.30 19.48
CA VAL A 93 37.87 2.63 19.56
C VAL A 93 38.41 1.83 20.74
N THR A 94 38.99 0.68 20.46
CA THR A 94 39.78 -0.04 21.45
C THR A 94 41.05 0.78 21.66
N GLU A 95 41.11 1.46 22.80
CA GLU A 95 42.32 2.08 23.34
C GLU A 95 43.50 1.12 23.23
N ILE A 96 44.59 1.59 22.62
CA ILE A 96 45.96 1.15 22.87
C ILE A 96 46.85 2.37 23.02
#